data_AF-A0AAU8NMX0-F1
#
_entry.id   AF-A0AAU8NMX0-F1
#
_cell.length_a   1.000
_cell.length_b   1.000
_cell.length_c   1.000
_cell.angle_alpha   90.00
_cell.angle_beta   90.00
_cell.angle_gamma   90.00
#
_symmetry.space_group_name_H-M   'P 1'
#
loop_
_entity.id
_entity.type
_entity.pdbx_description
1 polymer ?
#
loop_
_entity_poly.entity_id
_entity_poly.type
_entity_poly.pdbx_seq_one_letter_code
_entity_poly.pdbx_strand_id
1 'polypeptide(L)'
;MDGSLYEVENRDVINKPFMFIRSGVFKGWLEDFKSNTDSDNEVIKQLTDELHIMKNVIHHQGNVIYVEGTEHFNFTDLQFYSPLIKLTGITGDIDGKRGSWIVDQYVLDFFNKHLKGTGGNLVQGPSDMYPEVKFVEPGDL
;
A
#
# COMPACT_ATOMS: atom_id res chain seq x y z
N MET A 1 -2.03 -0.94 -6.58
CA MET A 1 -2.75 -0.58 -5.34
C MET A 1 -3.27 -1.88 -4.78
N ASP A 2 -2.84 -2.23 -3.58
CA ASP A 2 -3.23 -3.39 -2.79
C ASP A 2 -3.21 -4.75 -3.51
N GLY A 3 -2.28 -4.92 -4.44
CA GLY A 3 -2.08 -6.16 -5.17
C GLY A 3 -0.91 -6.96 -4.59
N SER A 4 -1.11 -8.25 -4.41
CA SER A 4 -0.02 -9.21 -4.19
C SER A 4 0.87 -9.30 -5.42
N LEU A 5 2.15 -9.58 -5.19
CA LEU A 5 3.10 -9.79 -6.27
C LEU A 5 3.14 -11.28 -6.63
N TYR A 6 3.12 -11.56 -7.93
CA TYR A 6 3.30 -12.89 -8.50
C TYR A 6 4.50 -12.87 -9.44
N GLU A 7 5.14 -14.02 -9.65
CA GLU A 7 6.32 -14.15 -10.53
C GLU A 7 7.47 -13.19 -10.13
N VAL A 8 7.77 -13.19 -8.83
CA VAL A 8 8.74 -12.27 -8.18
C VAL A 8 10.19 -12.75 -8.23
N GLU A 9 10.44 -14.00 -8.61
CA GLU A 9 11.79 -14.53 -8.73
C GLU A 9 12.64 -13.69 -9.68
N ASN A 10 13.82 -13.25 -9.21
CA ASN A 10 14.75 -12.38 -9.94
C ASN A 10 14.21 -10.98 -10.30
N ARG A 11 13.18 -10.48 -9.59
CA ARG A 11 12.64 -9.11 -9.79
C ARG A 11 13.10 -8.10 -8.75
N ASP A 12 14.21 -8.38 -8.06
CA ASP A 12 14.73 -7.53 -6.98
C ASP A 12 15.16 -6.13 -7.44
N VAL A 13 15.41 -5.95 -8.74
CA VAL A 13 15.88 -4.70 -9.33
C VAL A 13 14.71 -3.85 -9.83
N ILE A 14 14.01 -3.19 -8.90
CA ILE A 14 13.08 -2.10 -9.23
C ILE A 14 13.85 -0.77 -9.13
N ASN A 15 14.33 -0.29 -10.29
CA ASN A 15 15.13 0.94 -10.39
C ASN A 15 14.36 2.12 -11.00
N LYS A 16 13.06 1.96 -11.24
CA LYS A 16 12.14 3.03 -11.64
C LYS A 16 11.36 3.52 -10.42
N PRO A 17 10.91 4.78 -10.41
CA PRO A 17 10.00 5.25 -9.38
C PRO A 17 8.80 4.33 -9.24
N PHE A 18 8.54 3.88 -8.01
CA PHE A 18 7.44 2.97 -7.71
C PHE A 18 6.84 3.33 -6.34
N MET A 19 5.52 3.19 -6.24
CA MET A 19 4.80 3.38 -4.99
C MET A 19 3.81 2.22 -4.78
N PHE A 20 4.00 1.48 -3.69
CA PHE A 20 2.99 0.58 -3.17
C PHE A 20 2.01 1.39 -2.32
N ILE A 21 0.71 1.25 -2.62
CA ILE A 21 -0.37 1.71 -1.75
C ILE A 21 -1.10 0.45 -1.30
N ARG A 22 -1.16 0.15 -0.01
CA ARG A 22 -1.82 -1.02 0.59
C ARG A 22 -3.05 -0.62 1.40
N SER A 23 -3.95 -1.57 1.62
CA SER A 23 -5.10 -1.41 2.51
C SER A 23 -4.66 -1.30 3.98
N GLY A 24 -5.56 -0.81 4.83
CA GLY A 24 -5.32 -0.63 6.27
C GLY A 24 -5.02 -1.93 7.00
N VAL A 25 -5.49 -3.07 6.46
CA VAL A 25 -5.21 -4.41 7.01
C VAL A 25 -3.76 -4.86 6.83
N PHE A 26 -2.98 -4.18 5.98
CA PHE A 26 -1.58 -4.53 5.73
C PHE A 26 -0.74 -4.63 7.00
N LYS A 27 -0.94 -3.73 7.96
CA LYS A 27 -0.17 -3.73 9.22
C LYS A 27 -0.42 -5.01 10.02
N GLY A 28 -1.69 -5.37 10.24
CA GLY A 28 -2.04 -6.59 10.97
C GLY A 28 -1.53 -7.84 10.24
N TRP A 29 -1.70 -7.88 8.91
CA TRP A 29 -1.18 -8.95 8.08
C TRP A 29 0.36 -9.10 8.19
N LEU A 30 1.11 -7.99 8.26
CA LEU A 30 2.56 -8.00 8.41
C LEU A 30 2.99 -8.47 9.80
N GLU A 31 2.26 -8.10 10.85
CA GLU A 31 2.47 -8.61 12.22
C GLU A 31 2.23 -10.12 12.29
N ASP A 32 1.14 -10.60 11.69
CA ASP A 32 0.81 -12.02 11.60
C ASP A 32 1.90 -12.80 10.84
N PHE A 33 2.37 -12.26 9.70
CA PHE A 33 3.45 -12.85 8.92
C PHE A 33 4.74 -13.00 9.75
N LYS A 34 5.16 -11.95 10.47
CA LYS A 34 6.38 -11.99 11.30
C LYS A 34 6.29 -12.98 12.45
N SER A 35 5.08 -13.28 12.92
CA SER A 35 4.85 -14.27 13.98
C SER A 35 4.89 -15.72 13.46
N ASN A 36 4.79 -15.94 12.15
CA ASN A 36 4.77 -17.26 11.54
C ASN A 36 6.20 -17.79 11.36
N THR A 37 6.49 -18.95 11.95
CA THR A 37 7.83 -19.57 11.95
C THR A 37 8.01 -20.67 10.91
N ASP A 38 6.99 -20.97 10.10
CA ASP A 38 7.05 -22.07 9.11
C ASP A 38 7.64 -21.58 7.79
N SER A 39 8.97 -21.63 7.68
CA SER A 39 9.73 -21.18 6.51
C SER A 39 9.57 -22.06 5.27
N ASP A 40 9.09 -23.30 5.43
CA ASP A 40 8.98 -24.27 4.32
C ASP A 40 7.64 -24.17 3.59
N ASN A 41 6.76 -23.27 4.04
CA ASN A 41 5.49 -22.99 3.40
C ASN A 41 5.69 -22.10 2.15
N GLU A 42 5.30 -22.59 0.97
CA GLU A 42 5.40 -21.85 -0.30
C GLU A 42 4.72 -20.47 -0.25
N VAL A 43 3.63 -20.33 0.52
CA VAL A 43 2.98 -19.05 0.77
C VAL A 43 3.93 -18.10 1.51
N ILE A 44 4.62 -18.58 2.55
CA ILE A 44 5.59 -17.78 3.31
C ILE A 44 6.79 -17.38 2.44
N LYS A 45 7.25 -18.26 1.55
CA LYS A 45 8.30 -17.93 0.57
C LYS A 45 7.86 -16.77 -0.35
N GLN A 46 6.68 -16.89 -0.97
CA GLN A 46 6.16 -15.83 -1.86
C GLN A 46 6.02 -14.48 -1.13
N LEU A 47 5.55 -14.51 0.11
CA LEU A 47 5.40 -13.29 0.92
C LEU A 47 6.75 -12.68 1.31
N THR A 48 7.76 -13.51 1.59
CA THR A 48 9.12 -13.04 1.86
C THR A 48 9.69 -12.28 0.67
N ASP A 49 9.51 -12.81 -0.54
CA ASP A 49 9.95 -12.16 -1.78
C ASP A 49 9.21 -10.83 -2.01
N GLU A 50 7.90 -10.77 -1.74
CA GLU A 50 7.12 -9.54 -1.85
C GLU A 50 7.62 -8.44 -0.89
N LEU A 51 7.89 -8.78 0.38
CA LEU A 51 8.45 -7.83 1.35
C LEU A 51 9.86 -7.39 0.96
N HIS A 52 10.68 -8.30 0.42
CA HIS A 52 12.01 -7.96 -0.08
C HIS A 52 11.95 -6.92 -1.22
N ILE A 53 11.01 -7.09 -2.16
CA ILE A 53 10.78 -6.13 -3.24
C ILE A 53 10.31 -4.77 -2.69
N MET A 54 9.35 -4.77 -1.75
CA MET A 54 8.88 -3.54 -1.10
C MET A 54 10.04 -2.78 -0.43
N LYS A 55 10.92 -3.50 0.26
CA LYS A 55 12.13 -2.93 0.88
C LYS A 55 13.08 -2.34 -0.15
N ASN A 56 13.32 -3.04 -1.26
CA ASN A 56 14.15 -2.54 -2.36
C ASN A 56 13.55 -1.28 -2.99
N VAL A 57 12.23 -1.20 -3.13
CA VAL A 57 11.55 0.01 -3.60
C VAL A 57 11.85 1.21 -2.69
N ILE A 58 11.75 1.04 -1.36
CA ILE A 58 12.06 2.13 -0.42
C ILE A 58 13.53 2.55 -0.53
N HIS A 59 14.46 1.60 -0.62
CA HIS A 59 15.89 1.91 -0.80
C HIS A 59 16.20 2.67 -2.09
N HIS A 60 15.37 2.53 -3.12
CA HIS A 60 15.50 3.24 -4.40
C HIS A 60 14.57 4.46 -4.51
N GLN A 61 14.28 5.13 -3.38
CA GLN A 61 13.49 6.37 -3.30
C GLN A 61 12.02 6.21 -3.73
N GLY A 62 11.52 4.97 -3.78
CA GLY A 62 10.10 4.68 -3.86
C GLY A 62 9.45 4.68 -2.48
N ASN A 63 8.16 4.41 -2.44
CA ASN A 63 7.38 4.44 -1.21
C ASN A 63 6.54 3.18 -1.04
N VAL A 64 6.35 2.76 0.21
CA VAL A 64 5.33 1.81 0.60
C VAL A 64 4.47 2.51 1.64
N ILE A 65 3.19 2.68 1.32
CA ILE A 65 2.21 3.30 2.22
C ILE A 65 1.03 2.37 2.42
N TYR A 66 0.36 2.49 3.57
CA TYR A 66 -0.98 1.92 3.77
C TYR A 66 -1.96 2.99 4.25
N VAL A 67 -3.25 2.79 3.95
CA VAL A 67 -4.31 3.73 4.32
C VAL A 67 -5.20 3.11 5.40
N GLU A 68 -5.13 3.59 6.63
CA GLU A 68 -5.97 3.13 7.74
C GLU A 68 -7.47 3.20 7.40
N GLY A 69 -8.23 2.21 7.87
CA GLY A 69 -9.67 2.12 7.64
C GLY A 69 -10.08 1.69 6.23
N THR A 70 -9.13 1.38 5.34
CA THR A 70 -9.41 0.77 4.03
C THR A 70 -9.27 -0.75 4.03
N GLU A 71 -10.06 -1.40 3.18
CA GLU A 71 -9.94 -2.80 2.76
C GLU A 71 -9.68 -2.87 1.25
N HIS A 72 -9.47 -4.07 0.72
CA HIS A 72 -9.09 -4.30 -0.68
C HIS A 72 -9.99 -3.58 -1.71
N PHE A 73 -11.30 -3.54 -1.51
CA PHE A 73 -12.21 -2.93 -2.49
C PHE A 73 -12.36 -1.41 -2.34
N ASN A 74 -11.74 -0.77 -1.35
CA ASN A 74 -11.65 0.70 -1.27
C ASN A 74 -10.74 1.31 -2.36
N PHE A 75 -10.02 0.49 -3.13
CA PHE A 75 -9.27 0.93 -4.32
C PHE A 75 -10.09 0.84 -5.62
N THR A 76 -11.41 0.63 -5.50
CA THR A 76 -12.36 0.52 -6.61
C THR A 76 -13.59 1.40 -6.38
N ASP A 77 -14.46 1.52 -7.37
CA ASP A 77 -15.73 2.25 -7.24
C ASP A 77 -16.79 1.53 -6.40
N LEU A 78 -16.53 0.29 -5.94
CA LEU A 78 -17.48 -0.50 -5.17
C LEU A 78 -17.92 0.20 -3.88
N GLN A 79 -17.02 0.98 -3.26
CA GLN A 79 -17.30 1.79 -2.07
C GLN A 79 -18.36 2.88 -2.27
N PHE A 80 -18.69 3.23 -3.52
CA PHE A 80 -19.71 4.22 -3.84
C PHE A 80 -21.10 3.64 -4.07
N TYR A 81 -21.22 2.32 -4.20
CA TYR A 81 -22.50 1.67 -4.49
C TYR A 81 -23.51 1.86 -3.36
N SER A 82 -23.06 1.76 -2.10
CA SER A 82 -23.89 2.01 -0.93
C SER A 82 -23.03 2.24 0.31
N PRO A 83 -23.36 3.21 1.20
CA PRO A 83 -22.71 3.35 2.50
C PRO A 83 -22.84 2.12 3.41
N LEU A 84 -23.78 1.20 3.11
CA LEU A 84 -23.97 -0.05 3.85
C LEU A 84 -22.96 -1.13 3.46
N ILE A 85 -22.22 -0.97 2.36
CA ILE A 85 -21.31 -2.00 1.88
C ILE A 85 -20.16 -2.29 2.84
N LYS A 86 -19.75 -1.31 3.66
CA LYS A 86 -18.79 -1.53 4.75
C LYS A 86 -19.24 -2.57 5.77
N LEU A 87 -20.56 -2.77 5.94
CA LEU A 87 -21.10 -3.78 6.86
C LEU A 87 -20.83 -5.22 6.39
N THR A 88 -20.44 -5.42 5.13
CA THR A 88 -20.07 -6.75 4.61
C THR A 88 -18.60 -7.07 4.84
N GLY A 89 -17.78 -6.10 5.25
CA GLY A 89 -16.32 -6.23 5.39
C GLY A 89 -15.56 -6.22 4.07
N ILE A 90 -16.24 -6.08 2.93
CA ILE A 90 -15.59 -6.03 1.61
C ILE A 90 -14.87 -4.68 1.41
N THR A 91 -15.40 -3.62 2.00
CA THR A 91 -14.72 -2.32 2.17
C THR A 91 -14.52 -2.06 3.65
N GLY A 92 -13.51 -1.26 4.00
CA GLY A 92 -13.23 -0.89 5.38
C GLY A 92 -14.16 0.21 5.92
N ASP A 93 -13.91 0.59 7.16
CA ASP A 93 -14.76 1.52 7.93
C ASP A 93 -14.62 2.99 7.51
N ILE A 94 -13.60 3.33 6.72
CA ILE A 94 -13.42 4.69 6.20
C ILE A 94 -14.62 5.09 5.34
N ASP A 95 -14.97 6.38 5.36
CA ASP A 95 -15.92 6.93 4.39
C ASP A 95 -15.36 6.73 2.96
N GLY A 96 -16.18 6.16 2.07
CA GLY A 96 -15.71 5.80 0.73
C GLY A 96 -15.25 7.00 -0.12
N LYS A 97 -15.86 8.19 0.07
CA LYS A 97 -15.40 9.41 -0.62
C LYS A 97 -14.07 9.88 -0.06
N ARG A 98 -13.88 9.81 1.26
CA ARG A 98 -12.59 10.12 1.89
C ARG A 98 -11.49 9.16 1.46
N GLY A 99 -11.76 7.86 1.45
CA GLY A 99 -10.80 6.83 1.03
C GLY A 99 -10.36 7.03 -0.42
N SER A 100 -11.31 7.16 -1.34
CA SER A 100 -11.00 7.46 -2.74
C SER A 100 -10.26 8.79 -2.92
N TRP A 101 -10.65 9.85 -2.20
CA TRP A 101 -9.94 11.13 -2.28
C TRP A 101 -8.48 11.00 -1.86
N ILE A 102 -8.18 10.29 -0.77
CA ILE A 102 -6.80 10.03 -0.33
C ILE A 102 -6.01 9.33 -1.44
N VAL A 103 -6.56 8.25 -1.98
CA VAL A 103 -5.91 7.47 -3.05
C VAL A 103 -5.62 8.36 -4.26
N ASP A 104 -6.60 9.13 -4.72
CA ASP A 104 -6.46 10.04 -5.86
C ASP A 104 -5.36 11.08 -5.63
N GLN A 105 -5.29 11.67 -4.43
CA GLN A 105 -4.29 12.67 -4.11
C GLN A 105 -2.87 12.09 -4.10
N TYR A 106 -2.67 10.91 -3.53
CA TYR A 106 -1.35 10.25 -3.53
C TYR A 106 -0.93 9.78 -4.92
N VAL A 107 -1.85 9.22 -5.70
CA VAL A 107 -1.60 8.81 -7.10
C VAL A 107 -1.24 10.03 -7.96
N LEU A 108 -2.01 11.11 -7.83
CA LEU A 108 -1.75 12.35 -8.57
C LEU A 108 -0.42 12.99 -8.17
N ASP A 109 -0.11 13.05 -6.87
CA ASP A 109 1.15 13.61 -6.36
C ASP A 109 2.36 12.81 -6.84
N PHE A 110 2.28 11.48 -6.82
CA PHE A 110 3.30 10.59 -7.37
C PHE A 110 3.55 10.87 -8.87
N PHE A 111 2.51 10.88 -9.69
CA PHE A 111 2.68 11.12 -11.12
C PHE A 111 3.11 12.54 -11.45
N ASN A 112 2.61 13.55 -10.72
CA ASN A 112 3.07 14.93 -10.90
C ASN A 112 4.58 15.04 -10.61
N LYS A 113 5.07 14.40 -9.53
CA LYS A 113 6.50 14.38 -9.20
C LYS A 113 7.33 13.78 -10.32
N HIS A 114 6.95 12.60 -10.82
CA HIS A 114 7.79 11.81 -11.72
C HIS A 114 7.60 12.09 -13.21
N LEU A 115 6.43 12.59 -13.62
CA LEU A 115 6.12 12.84 -15.03
C LEU A 115 6.10 14.33 -15.38
N LYS A 116 5.85 15.22 -14.40
CA LYS A 116 5.74 16.67 -14.63
C LYS A 116 6.80 17.49 -13.91
N GLY A 117 7.54 16.90 -12.96
CA GLY A 117 8.53 17.63 -12.15
C GLY A 117 7.91 18.66 -11.20
N THR A 118 6.63 18.49 -10.85
CA THR A 118 5.87 19.39 -9.96
C THR A 118 5.21 18.60 -8.84
N GLY A 119 4.91 19.21 -7.69
CA GLY A 119 4.32 18.49 -6.56
C GLY A 119 5.30 17.50 -5.92
N GLY A 120 4.79 16.36 -5.44
CA GLY A 120 5.58 15.35 -4.75
C GLY A 120 5.65 15.54 -3.24
N ASN A 121 4.83 16.42 -2.66
CA ASN A 121 4.86 16.75 -1.23
C ASN A 121 4.27 15.62 -0.38
N LEU A 122 3.25 14.92 -0.89
CA LEU A 122 2.58 13.85 -0.16
C LEU A 122 3.42 12.57 -0.15
N VAL A 123 4.19 12.32 -1.20
CA VAL A 123 5.07 11.14 -1.30
C VAL A 123 6.45 11.33 -0.65
N GLN A 124 6.65 12.42 0.09
CA GLN A 124 7.88 12.68 0.86
C GLN A 124 7.77 12.26 2.33
N GLY A 125 6.56 12.06 2.84
CA GLY A 125 6.34 11.64 4.21
C GLY A 125 4.91 11.89 4.71
N PRO A 126 4.67 11.71 6.02
CA PRO A 126 3.36 11.91 6.63
C PRO A 126 2.80 13.32 6.43
N SER A 127 1.47 13.43 6.36
CA SER A 127 0.76 14.69 6.16
C SER A 127 -0.41 14.79 7.12
N ASP A 128 -0.51 15.90 7.86
CA ASP A 128 -1.63 16.19 8.77
C ASP A 128 -2.98 16.31 8.03
N MET A 129 -2.96 16.54 6.72
CA MET A 129 -4.17 16.54 5.89
C MET A 129 -4.71 15.14 5.63
N TYR A 130 -3.86 14.11 5.73
CA TYR A 130 -4.17 12.71 5.44
C TYR A 130 -3.62 11.80 6.56
N PRO A 131 -4.10 11.98 7.80
CA PRO A 131 -3.60 11.21 8.95
C PRO A 131 -3.82 9.70 8.81
N GLU A 132 -4.73 9.25 7.94
CA GLU A 132 -4.99 7.85 7.63
C GLU A 132 -3.81 7.18 6.89
N VAL A 133 -2.98 7.96 6.21
CA VAL A 133 -1.86 7.41 5.43
C VAL A 133 -0.64 7.23 6.31
N LYS A 134 -0.13 6.00 6.34
CA LYS A 134 1.08 5.63 7.06
C LYS A 134 2.16 5.18 6.10
N PHE A 135 3.36 5.67 6.33
CA PHE A 135 4.55 5.24 5.62
C PHE A 135 5.13 4.01 6.30
N VAL A 136 5.58 3.07 5.49
CA VAL A 136 6.26 1.86 5.93
C VAL A 136 7.76 2.10 5.76
N GLU A 137 8.49 1.90 6.85
CA GLU A 137 9.95 2.04 6.85
C GLU A 137 10.64 0.70 6.53
N PRO A 138 11.89 0.70 6.03
CA PRO A 138 12.60 -0.55 5.72
C PRO A 138 12.80 -1.50 6.93
N GLY A 139 12.68 -0.99 8.16
CA GLY A 139 12.72 -1.79 9.38
C GLY A 139 11.38 -2.42 9.76
N ASP A 140 10.29 -1.93 9.18
CA ASP A 140 8.96 -2.52 9.35
C ASP A 140 8.78 -3.76 8.47
N LEU A 141 9.56 -3.90 7.38
CA LEU A 141 9.52 -5.03 6.44
C LEU A 141 10.54 -6.12 6.81
#